data_AF-A0A974TEY5-F1
#
_entry.id   AF-A0A974TEY5-F1
#
_cell.length_a   1.000
_cell.length_b   1.000
_cell.length_c   1.000
_cell.angle_alpha   90.00
_cell.angle_beta   90.00
_cell.angle_gamma   90.00
#
_symmetry.space_group_name_H-M   'P 1'
#
loop_
_entity.id
_entity.type
_entity.pdbx_description
1 polymer ?
#
loop_
_entity_poly.entity_id
_entity_poly.type
_entity_poly.pdbx_seq_one_letter_code
_entity_poly.pdbx_strand_id
1 'polypeptide(L)'
;MASHGMGSTACSVPNKGGGAGAEPHPLAKSPEAILKEIDSQYKRARDTLGRTLPVTEVKKRVLTMLADRHLQYRDNYVRELAALAGGEQ
;
A
#
# COMPACT_ATOMS: atom_id res chain seq x y z
N MET A 1 1.98 -41.83 43.09
CA MET A 1 1.38 -40.73 42.30
C MET A 1 2.25 -39.51 42.51
N ALA A 2 3.03 -39.11 41.50
CA ALA A 2 3.89 -37.94 41.55
C ALA A 2 3.33 -36.88 40.60
N SER A 3 2.77 -35.80 41.14
CA SER A 3 2.43 -34.60 40.37
C SER A 3 3.40 -33.48 40.76
N HIS A 4 4.36 -33.26 39.86
CA HIS A 4 5.03 -32.00 39.58
C HIS A 4 4.00 -30.84 39.52
N GLY A 5 4.31 -29.58 39.78
CA GLY A 5 5.58 -28.88 39.97
C GLY A 5 5.24 -27.39 39.90
N MET A 6 5.81 -26.62 40.84
CA MET A 6 5.75 -25.16 40.86
C MET A 6 6.56 -24.59 39.67
N GLY A 7 6.07 -23.53 39.05
CA GLY A 7 6.77 -22.83 37.96
C GLY A 7 6.09 -21.54 37.58
N SER A 8 6.33 -20.49 38.37
CA SER A 8 6.01 -19.10 38.06
C SER A 8 6.93 -18.59 36.95
N THR A 9 6.39 -17.88 35.95
CA THR A 9 7.04 -16.73 35.30
C THR A 9 6.02 -16.04 34.41
N ALA A 10 5.62 -14.84 34.83
CA ALA A 10 4.90 -13.89 34.01
C ALA A 10 5.82 -13.46 32.85
N CYS A 11 5.39 -13.68 31.61
CA CYS A 11 6.01 -13.03 30.47
C CYS A 11 5.53 -11.58 30.41
N SER A 12 6.19 -10.71 31.16
CA SER A 12 6.14 -9.27 30.96
C SER A 12 6.61 -8.95 29.54
N VAL A 13 5.72 -8.40 28.72
CA VAL A 13 6.08 -7.83 27.42
C VAL A 13 6.86 -6.53 27.68
N PRO A 14 8.12 -6.42 27.21
CA PRO A 14 8.85 -5.17 27.32
C PRO A 14 8.25 -4.14 26.35
N ASN A 15 7.65 -3.11 26.93
CA ASN A 15 7.48 -1.81 26.28
C ASN A 15 8.87 -1.27 25.94
N LYS A 16 9.23 -1.24 24.65
CA LYS A 16 10.42 -0.55 24.16
C LYS A 16 10.00 0.37 23.03
N GLY A 17 9.88 1.65 23.37
CA GLY A 17 9.80 2.73 22.40
C GLY A 17 10.91 2.59 21.36
N GLY A 18 10.50 2.40 20.12
CA GLY A 18 11.29 2.72 18.95
C GLY A 18 10.49 3.77 18.22
N GLY A 19 11.06 4.96 18.02
CA GLY A 19 10.43 6.04 17.28
C GLY A 19 9.99 5.52 15.91
N ALA A 20 8.70 5.23 15.78
CA ALA A 20 8.05 5.29 14.49
C ALA A 20 8.06 6.77 14.15
N GLY A 21 9.12 7.20 13.46
CA GLY A 21 9.14 8.48 12.78
C GLY A 21 7.81 8.56 12.07
N ALA A 22 6.96 9.49 12.54
CA ALA A 22 5.58 9.60 12.12
C ALA A 22 5.58 9.49 10.60
N GLU A 23 5.07 8.37 10.07
CA GLU A 23 4.85 8.28 8.64
C GLU A 23 4.03 9.51 8.32
N PRO A 24 4.54 10.41 7.45
CA PRO A 24 3.86 11.67 7.22
C PRO A 24 2.44 11.32 6.83
N HIS A 25 1.49 11.84 7.62
CA HIS A 25 0.06 11.61 7.44
C HIS A 25 -0.24 11.70 5.94
N PRO A 26 -1.10 10.87 5.34
CA PRO A 26 -1.35 10.90 3.89
C PRO A 26 -1.75 12.30 3.36
N LEU A 27 -2.19 13.20 4.24
CA LEU A 27 -2.49 14.61 3.99
C LEU A 27 -1.26 15.55 3.93
N ALA A 28 -0.08 15.08 4.35
CA ALA A 28 1.19 15.82 4.32
C ALA A 28 2.01 15.55 3.05
N LYS A 29 1.55 14.66 2.17
CA LYS A 29 2.18 14.41 0.86
C LYS A 29 1.63 15.40 -0.16
N SER A 30 2.52 15.97 -0.98
CA SER A 30 2.07 16.82 -2.09
C SER A 30 1.25 16.00 -3.10
N PRO A 31 0.33 16.62 -3.85
CA PRO A 31 -0.43 15.96 -4.91
C PRO A 31 0.46 15.20 -5.91
N GLU A 32 1.61 15.77 -6.27
CA GLU A 32 2.58 15.14 -7.17
C GLU A 32 3.24 13.91 -6.54
N ALA A 33 3.53 13.96 -5.23
CA ALA A 33 4.07 12.82 -4.51
C ALA A 33 3.08 11.65 -4.49
N ILE A 34 1.79 11.93 -4.33
CA ILE A 34 0.73 10.92 -4.36
C ILE A 34 0.60 10.32 -5.78
N LEU A 35 0.59 11.15 -6.83
CA LEU A 35 0.58 10.66 -8.22
C LEU A 35 1.79 9.75 -8.52
N LYS A 36 2.99 10.15 -8.09
CA LYS A 36 4.21 9.36 -8.25
C LYS A 36 4.13 8.03 -7.49
N GLU A 37 3.53 8.04 -6.31
CA GLU A 37 3.31 6.83 -5.52
C GLU A 37 2.34 5.88 -6.22
N ILE A 38 1.23 6.38 -6.78
CA ILE A 38 0.28 5.59 -7.58
C ILE A 38 1.01 4.91 -8.75
N ASP A 39 1.80 5.67 -9.51
CA ASP A 39 2.57 5.13 -10.64
C ASP A 39 3.62 4.10 -10.20
N SER A 40 4.25 4.31 -9.04
CA SER A 40 5.25 3.40 -8.48
C SER A 40 4.62 2.09 -8.02
N GLN A 41 3.45 2.14 -7.37
CA GLN A 41 2.72 0.95 -6.94
C GLN A 41 2.26 0.13 -8.14
N TYR A 42 1.74 0.77 -9.20
CA TYR A 42 1.39 0.09 -10.44
C TYR A 42 2.59 -0.61 -11.08
N LYS A 43 3.73 0.07 -11.21
CA LYS A 43 4.96 -0.53 -11.77
C LYS A 43 5.40 -1.76 -10.97
N ARG A 44 5.44 -1.64 -9.64
CA ARG A 44 5.78 -2.77 -8.75
C ARG A 44 4.82 -3.94 -8.92
N ALA A 45 3.52 -3.69 -8.97
CA ALA A 45 2.51 -4.72 -9.15
C ALA A 45 2.63 -5.41 -10.53
N ARG A 46 2.81 -4.61 -11.60
CA ARG A 46 3.03 -5.11 -12.96
C ARG A 46 4.26 -6.01 -13.03
N ASP A 47 5.38 -5.58 -12.47
CA ASP A 47 6.62 -6.35 -12.47
C ASP A 47 6.48 -7.64 -11.66
N THR A 48 5.80 -7.57 -10.51
CA THR A 48 5.53 -8.73 -9.66
C THR A 48 4.71 -9.76 -10.42
N LEU A 49 3.57 -9.37 -10.99
CA LEU A 49 2.73 -10.27 -11.81
C LEU A 49 3.44 -10.75 -13.07
N GLY A 50 4.28 -9.90 -13.66
CA GLY A 50 5.14 -10.22 -14.79
C GLY A 50 6.12 -11.34 -14.48
N ARG A 51 6.63 -11.43 -13.25
CA ARG A 51 7.56 -12.47 -12.80
C ARG A 51 6.86 -13.71 -12.26
N THR A 52 5.74 -13.55 -11.55
CA THR A 52 5.07 -14.66 -10.86
C THR A 52 4.13 -15.45 -11.77
N LEU A 53 3.49 -14.80 -12.75
CA LEU A 53 2.54 -15.48 -13.62
C LEU A 53 3.24 -16.11 -14.84
N PRO A 54 2.92 -17.37 -15.18
CA PRO A 54 3.40 -18.00 -16.40
C PRO A 54 2.85 -17.28 -17.63
N VAL A 55 3.57 -17.35 -18.75
CA VAL A 55 3.16 -16.73 -20.02
C VAL A 55 1.90 -17.40 -20.55
N THR A 56 0.76 -16.84 -20.20
CA THR A 56 -0.58 -17.37 -20.45
C THR A 56 -1.52 -16.23 -20.84
N GLU A 57 -2.65 -16.57 -21.45
CA GLU A 57 -3.72 -15.59 -21.71
C GLU A 57 -4.29 -14.98 -20.42
N VAL A 58 -4.28 -15.76 -19.32
CA VAL A 58 -4.66 -15.25 -17.99
C VAL A 58 -3.71 -14.14 -17.55
N LYS A 59 -2.39 -14.31 -17.71
CA LYS A 59 -1.41 -13.25 -17.41
C LYS A 59 -1.68 -11.98 -18.20
N LYS A 60 -1.94 -12.10 -19.52
CA LYS A 60 -2.26 -10.94 -20.37
C LYS A 60 -3.49 -10.21 -19.85
N ARG A 61 -4.59 -10.94 -19.60
CA ARG A 61 -5.83 -10.36 -19.07
C ARG A 61 -5.62 -9.65 -17.73
N VAL A 62 -4.91 -10.28 -16.79
CA VAL A 62 -4.65 -9.70 -15.47
C VAL A 62 -3.82 -8.42 -15.60
N LEU A 63 -2.80 -8.40 -16.47
CA LEU A 63 -2.00 -7.20 -16.71
C LEU A 63 -2.80 -6.07 -17.36
N THR A 64 -3.71 -6.39 -18.29
CA THR A 64 -4.66 -5.42 -18.87
C THR A 64 -5.58 -4.83 -17.81
N MET A 65 -6.23 -5.68 -17.00
CA MET A 65 -7.11 -5.22 -15.93
C MET A 65 -6.38 -4.34 -14.90
N LEU A 66 -5.11 -4.67 -14.61
CA LEU A 66 -4.28 -3.85 -13.73
C LEU A 66 -4.00 -2.47 -14.34
N ALA A 67 -3.71 -2.41 -15.64
CA ALA A 67 -3.47 -1.14 -16.35
C ALA A 67 -4.73 -0.28 -16.37
N ASP A 68 -5.88 -0.86 -16.71
CA ASP A 68 -7.16 -0.13 -16.74
C ASP A 68 -7.49 0.47 -15.37
N ARG A 69 -7.30 -0.31 -14.30
CA ARG A 69 -7.54 0.16 -12.93
C ARG A 69 -6.57 1.26 -12.51
N HIS A 70 -5.30 1.17 -12.89
CA HIS A 70 -4.32 2.24 -12.63
C HIS A 70 -4.73 3.55 -13.30
N LEU A 71 -5.12 3.50 -14.57
CA LEU A 71 -5.56 4.67 -15.32
C LEU A 71 -6.79 5.30 -14.68
N GLN A 72 -7.81 4.49 -14.37
CA GLN A 72 -9.03 4.97 -13.69
C GLN A 72 -8.73 5.67 -12.38
N TYR A 73 -7.87 5.08 -11.54
CA TYR A 73 -7.54 5.66 -10.24
C TYR A 73 -6.74 6.95 -10.37
N ARG A 74 -5.76 6.98 -11.27
CA ARG A 74 -4.95 8.17 -11.55
C ARG A 74 -5.80 9.31 -12.10
N ASP A 75 -6.66 9.02 -13.08
CA ASP A 75 -7.55 10.02 -13.69
C ASP A 75 -8.58 10.57 -12.70
N ASN A 76 -9.13 9.70 -11.84
CA ASN A 76 -10.03 10.15 -10.78
C ASN A 76 -9.32 11.11 -9.83
N TYR A 77 -8.11 10.76 -9.38
CA TYR A 77 -7.32 11.61 -8.49
C TYR A 77 -7.00 12.96 -9.14
N VAL A 78 -6.57 12.98 -10.41
CA VAL A 78 -6.34 14.24 -11.14
C VAL A 78 -7.60 15.08 -11.25
N ARG A 79 -8.76 14.45 -11.50
CA ARG A 79 -10.04 15.15 -11.58
C ARG A 79 -10.45 15.74 -10.24
N GLU A 80 -10.28 15.00 -9.14
CA GLU A 80 -10.55 15.49 -7.79
C GLU A 80 -9.63 16.66 -7.42
N LEU A 81 -8.35 16.59 -7.77
CA LEU A 81 -7.42 17.71 -7.60
C LEU A 81 -7.85 18.94 -8.40
N ALA A 82 -8.28 18.77 -9.64
CA ALA A 82 -8.77 19.87 -10.47
C ALA A 82 -10.06 20.48 -9.89
N ALA A 83 -10.96 19.66 -9.35
CA ALA A 83 -12.18 20.14 -8.70
C ALA A 83 -11.88 20.93 -7.42
N LEU A 84 -10.88 20.50 -6.64
CA LEU A 84 -10.41 21.22 -5.45
C LEU A 84 -9.70 22.53 -5.81
N ALA A 85 -8.93 22.56 -6.91
CA ALA A 85 -8.24 23.76 -7.38
C ALA A 85 -9.17 24.78 -8.06
N GLY A 86 -10.26 24.32 -8.67
CA GLY A 86 -11.29 25.17 -9.29
C GLY A 86 -12.46 25.52 -8.37
N GLY A 87 -12.41 25.10 -7.10
CA GLY A 87 -13.46 25.27 -6.09
C GLY A 87 -13.43 26.58 -5.31
N GLU A 88 -12.79 27.63 -5.84
CA GLU A 88 -12.94 29.00 -5.34
C GLU A 88 -14.09 29.69 -6.09
N GLN A 89 -15.33 29.51 -5.62
CA GLN A 89 -16.44 30.46 -5.79
C GLN A 89 -17.29 30.50 -4.53
#